data_AF-A0A1H8S4Y3-F1
#
_entry.id   AF-A0A1H8S4Y3-F1
#
_cell.length_a   1.000
_cell.length_b   1.000
_cell.length_c   1.000
_cell.angle_alpha   90.00
_cell.angle_beta   90.00
_cell.angle_gamma   90.00
#
_symmetry.space_group_name_H-M   'P 1'
#
loop_
_entity.id
_entity.type
_entity.pdbx_description
1 polymer ?
#
loop_
_entity_poly.entity_id
_entity_poly.type
_entity_poly.pdbx_seq_one_letter_code
_entity_poly.pdbx_strand_id
1 'polypeptide(L)'
;MQGSAGTYAAHQRARFMQSDAARWMRPDAERWIRSDIARFLAPGTDPASIFPALDCKYSPSQPRVPAGNSDGGQWTNGGPSARWAVNPTDVDDRQDVQRAADVQLAQVGSSVTDADGLPYYATGGHHEMPRGVYTKWELRPETERVFNRSTTGSLATGTRIETDQGLLRGHYWDGPNGAHARYNNAVQELSERFMSENRLTSEMMTPDHARQLLTRIRDSDIPEIRDYNRAIRMLRRIFRLGRGRE
;
A
#
# COMPACT_ATOMS: atom_id res chain seq x y z
N MET A 1 -10.95 -42.68 -3.74
CA MET A 1 -10.36 -41.32 -3.82
C MET A 1 -11.42 -40.31 -4.26
N GLN A 2 -12.20 -39.77 -3.33
CA GLN A 2 -13.16 -38.68 -3.58
C GLN A 2 -13.18 -37.83 -2.30
N GLY A 3 -12.65 -36.60 -2.32
CA GLY A 3 -12.56 -35.81 -1.08
C GLY A 3 -11.95 -34.40 -1.12
N SER A 4 -11.71 -33.76 -2.28
CA SER A 4 -11.09 -32.42 -2.31
C SER A 4 -12.00 -31.28 -2.77
N ALA A 5 -13.08 -31.55 -3.50
CA ALA A 5 -13.92 -30.47 -4.06
C ALA A 5 -14.88 -29.85 -3.02
N GLY A 6 -15.44 -30.66 -2.11
CA GLY A 6 -16.41 -30.20 -1.11
C GLY A 6 -15.79 -29.30 -0.03
N THR A 7 -14.55 -29.60 0.38
CA THR A 7 -13.81 -28.83 1.39
C THR A 7 -13.33 -27.48 0.83
N TYR A 8 -12.94 -27.44 -0.44
CA TYR A 8 -12.57 -26.19 -1.12
C TYR A 8 -13.77 -25.23 -1.26
N ALA A 9 -14.93 -25.73 -1.68
CA ALA A 9 -16.13 -24.92 -1.80
C ALA A 9 -16.63 -24.39 -0.43
N ALA A 10 -16.56 -25.21 0.62
CA ALA A 10 -16.89 -24.79 1.98
C ALA A 10 -15.93 -23.71 2.51
N HIS A 11 -14.63 -23.86 2.26
CA HIS A 11 -13.60 -22.89 2.66
C HIS A 11 -13.74 -21.55 1.90
N GLN A 12 -14.11 -21.59 0.61
CA GLN A 12 -14.36 -20.37 -0.17
C GLN A 12 -15.64 -19.65 0.30
N ARG A 13 -16.71 -20.38 0.64
CA ARG A 13 -17.93 -19.81 1.24
C ARG A 13 -17.64 -19.17 2.61
N ALA A 14 -16.86 -19.82 3.46
CA ALA A 14 -16.49 -19.27 4.77
C ALA A 14 -15.67 -17.97 4.64
N ARG A 15 -14.76 -17.89 3.66
CA ARG A 15 -13.99 -16.66 3.37
C ARG A 15 -14.86 -15.49 2.92
N PHE A 16 -15.86 -15.74 2.08
CA PHE A 16 -16.79 -14.69 1.61
C PHE A 16 -17.66 -14.15 2.76
N MET A 17 -17.96 -14.96 3.77
CA MET A 17 -18.86 -14.58 4.86
C MET A 17 -18.18 -13.94 6.08
N GLN A 18 -16.87 -14.08 6.31
CA GLN A 18 -16.34 -13.79 7.66
C GLN A 18 -15.87 -12.36 7.95
N SER A 19 -15.43 -11.54 6.98
CA SER A 19 -15.04 -10.14 7.27
C SER A 19 -16.09 -9.10 6.89
N ASP A 20 -16.92 -9.38 5.88
CA ASP A 20 -17.87 -8.40 5.33
C ASP A 20 -19.34 -8.71 5.65
N ALA A 21 -19.73 -9.96 5.97
CA ALA A 21 -21.13 -10.26 6.30
C ALA A 21 -21.62 -9.46 7.52
N ALA A 22 -20.73 -9.20 8.48
CA ALA A 22 -21.05 -8.35 9.62
C ALA A 22 -21.45 -6.93 9.21
N ARG A 23 -20.93 -6.39 8.08
CA ARG A 23 -21.32 -5.06 7.57
C ARG A 23 -22.74 -5.07 7.00
N TRP A 24 -23.15 -6.17 6.41
CA TRP A 24 -24.48 -6.37 5.82
C TRP A 24 -25.57 -6.68 6.84
N MET A 25 -25.20 -7.06 8.07
CA MET A 25 -26.14 -7.32 9.17
C MET A 25 -26.29 -6.15 10.14
N ARG A 26 -25.62 -5.02 9.88
CA ARG A 26 -25.80 -3.81 10.70
C ARG A 26 -27.07 -3.06 10.29
N PRO A 27 -27.67 -2.28 11.21
CA PRO A 27 -28.82 -1.43 10.89
C PRO A 27 -28.56 -0.39 9.78
N ASP A 28 -27.29 -0.13 9.44
CA ASP A 28 -26.85 0.83 8.42
C ASP A 28 -26.24 0.15 7.17
N ALA A 29 -26.54 -1.13 6.95
CA ALA A 29 -26.02 -1.92 5.82
C ALA A 29 -26.27 -1.27 4.46
N GLU A 30 -27.33 -0.47 4.35
CA GLU A 30 -27.69 0.25 3.13
C GLU A 30 -26.62 1.23 2.63
N ARG A 31 -25.77 1.74 3.52
CA ARG A 31 -24.65 2.63 3.15
C ARG A 31 -23.58 1.95 2.30
N TRP A 32 -23.53 0.62 2.35
CA TRP A 32 -22.54 -0.21 1.68
C TRP A 32 -23.05 -0.79 0.37
N ILE A 33 -24.31 -0.52 0.01
CA ILE A 33 -24.87 -0.90 -1.29
C ILE A 33 -24.10 -0.14 -2.37
N ARG A 34 -23.48 -0.92 -3.26
CA ARG A 34 -22.72 -0.36 -4.39
C ARG A 34 -23.70 0.30 -5.35
N SER A 35 -23.31 1.44 -5.93
CA SER A 35 -24.10 2.14 -6.95
C SER A 35 -24.32 1.31 -8.21
N ASP A 36 -23.54 0.26 -8.40
CA ASP A 36 -23.60 -0.63 -9.55
C ASP A 36 -24.50 -1.85 -9.36
N ILE A 37 -25.28 -1.93 -8.27
CA ILE A 37 -26.10 -3.10 -7.94
C ILE A 37 -27.13 -3.46 -9.02
N ALA A 38 -27.51 -2.50 -9.87
CA ALA A 38 -28.37 -2.72 -11.04
C ALA A 38 -27.90 -3.89 -11.92
N ARG A 39 -26.59 -4.14 -12.01
CA ARG A 39 -26.02 -5.26 -12.81
C ARG A 39 -26.37 -6.65 -12.28
N PHE A 40 -26.79 -6.73 -11.01
CA PHE A 40 -27.14 -7.98 -10.33
C PHE A 40 -28.65 -8.15 -10.14
N LEU A 41 -29.45 -7.16 -10.58
CA LEU A 41 -30.90 -7.23 -10.58
C LEU A 41 -31.41 -7.66 -11.95
N ALA A 42 -32.67 -8.11 -12.01
CA ALA A 42 -33.30 -8.44 -13.28
C ALA A 42 -33.34 -7.19 -14.19
N PRO A 43 -33.06 -7.31 -15.49
CA PRO A 43 -33.10 -6.17 -16.41
C PRO A 43 -34.42 -5.41 -16.34
N GLY A 44 -34.35 -4.07 -16.28
CA GLY A 44 -35.53 -3.21 -16.12
C GLY A 44 -35.99 -3.00 -14.68
N THR A 45 -35.37 -3.64 -13.69
CA THR A 45 -35.62 -3.37 -12.27
C THR A 45 -34.93 -2.08 -11.85
N ASP A 46 -35.68 -1.14 -11.28
CA ASP A 46 -35.12 0.05 -10.65
C ASP A 46 -34.49 -0.32 -9.28
N PRO A 47 -33.17 -0.15 -9.09
CA PRO A 47 -32.53 -0.43 -7.81
C PRO A 47 -33.11 0.33 -6.63
N ALA A 48 -33.62 1.56 -6.84
CA ALA A 48 -34.20 2.37 -5.77
C ALA A 48 -35.51 1.78 -5.23
N SER A 49 -36.26 1.04 -6.05
CA SER A 49 -37.47 0.34 -5.63
C SER A 49 -37.21 -0.82 -4.66
N ILE A 50 -36.04 -1.46 -4.76
CA ILE A 50 -35.61 -2.57 -3.90
C ILE A 50 -34.82 -2.04 -2.70
N PHE A 51 -34.03 -0.98 -2.91
CA PHE A 51 -33.17 -0.38 -1.91
C PHE A 51 -33.40 1.14 -1.85
N PRO A 52 -34.42 1.61 -1.11
CA PRO A 52 -34.78 3.04 -1.03
C PRO A 52 -33.63 3.97 -0.59
N ALA A 53 -32.65 3.44 0.12
CA ALA A 53 -31.46 4.17 0.54
C ALA A 53 -30.53 4.60 -0.60
N LEU A 54 -30.65 4.02 -1.80
CA LEU A 54 -29.89 4.47 -2.98
C LEU A 54 -30.33 5.88 -3.41
N ASP A 55 -31.62 6.21 -3.27
CA ASP A 55 -32.13 7.56 -3.49
C ASP A 55 -31.56 8.55 -2.45
N CYS A 56 -31.33 8.09 -1.23
CA CYS A 56 -30.81 8.93 -0.14
C CYS A 56 -29.31 9.29 -0.29
N LYS A 57 -28.57 8.68 -1.21
CA LYS A 57 -27.11 8.91 -1.32
C LYS A 57 -26.79 10.32 -1.84
N TYR A 58 -27.72 10.94 -2.55
CA TYR A 58 -27.58 12.32 -3.01
C TYR A 58 -28.80 13.13 -2.59
N SER A 59 -28.59 14.17 -1.78
CA SER A 59 -29.68 15.09 -1.48
C SER A 59 -30.03 15.87 -2.75
N PRO A 60 -31.31 16.02 -3.13
CA PRO A 60 -31.72 16.90 -4.23
C PRO A 60 -31.28 18.35 -4.03
N SER A 61 -31.09 18.77 -2.77
CA SER A 61 -30.60 20.10 -2.40
C SER A 61 -29.08 20.22 -2.36
N GLN A 62 -28.32 19.15 -2.61
CA GLN A 62 -26.86 19.25 -2.66
C GLN A 62 -26.43 20.09 -3.88
N PRO A 63 -25.61 21.14 -3.69
CA PRO A 63 -25.12 21.93 -4.81
C PRO A 63 -24.28 21.03 -5.72
N ARG A 64 -24.75 20.83 -6.96
CA ARG A 64 -23.97 20.14 -7.99
C ARG A 64 -23.21 21.18 -8.79
N VAL A 65 -21.93 20.94 -9.00
CA VAL A 65 -21.15 21.72 -9.96
C VAL A 65 -21.74 21.46 -11.36
N PRO A 66 -22.09 22.51 -12.13
CA PRO A 66 -22.63 22.33 -13.48
C PRO A 66 -21.70 21.51 -14.37
N ALA A 67 -22.27 20.72 -15.27
CA ALA A 67 -21.49 19.96 -16.24
C ALA A 67 -20.62 20.93 -17.07
N GLY A 68 -19.30 20.65 -17.16
CA GLY A 68 -18.34 21.48 -17.88
C GLY A 68 -17.62 22.55 -17.05
N ASN A 69 -17.97 22.71 -15.76
CA ASN A 69 -17.21 23.59 -14.86
C ASN A 69 -15.96 22.86 -14.33
N SER A 70 -14.80 23.55 -14.33
CA SER A 70 -13.50 23.05 -13.89
C SER A 70 -13.46 22.57 -12.44
N ASP A 71 -14.36 23.08 -11.60
CA ASP A 71 -14.48 22.68 -10.19
C ASP A 71 -15.11 21.28 -10.03
N GLY A 72 -15.75 20.77 -11.09
CA GLY A 72 -16.32 19.43 -11.15
C GLY A 72 -15.29 18.48 -11.76
N GLY A 73 -14.68 17.63 -10.93
CA GLY A 73 -13.64 16.69 -11.38
C GLY A 73 -14.06 15.93 -12.63
N GLN A 74 -13.46 16.26 -13.78
CA GLN A 74 -13.65 15.53 -15.02
C GLN A 74 -12.84 14.24 -14.96
N TRP A 75 -13.54 13.11 -15.03
CA TRP A 75 -12.88 11.85 -15.33
C TRP A 75 -12.63 11.84 -16.84
N THR A 76 -11.37 11.76 -17.23
CA THR A 76 -10.91 11.94 -18.60
C THR A 76 -11.49 10.86 -19.52
N ASN A 77 -12.29 11.30 -20.49
CA ASN A 77 -12.77 10.47 -21.59
C ASN A 77 -11.75 10.56 -22.74
N GLY A 78 -10.98 9.51 -22.98
CA GLY A 78 -10.21 9.32 -24.23
C GLY A 78 -8.73 9.73 -24.17
N GLY A 79 -7.84 8.79 -24.52
CA GLY A 79 -6.40 9.02 -24.69
C GLY A 79 -6.04 9.75 -26.00
N PRO A 80 -4.77 9.65 -26.45
CA PRO A 80 -3.73 10.62 -26.10
C PRO A 80 -3.27 11.42 -27.32
N SER A 81 -3.19 12.74 -27.21
CA SER A 81 -2.36 13.53 -28.13
C SER A 81 -2.04 14.93 -27.60
N ALA A 82 -0.73 15.20 -27.63
CA ALA A 82 -0.06 16.48 -27.78
C ALA A 82 0.27 17.35 -26.54
N ARG A 83 1.59 17.41 -26.31
CA ARG A 83 2.42 18.63 -26.20
C ARG A 83 2.24 19.50 -24.95
N TRP A 84 3.09 19.25 -23.97
CA TRP A 84 3.47 20.25 -22.97
C TRP A 84 4.90 20.73 -23.26
N ALA A 85 5.00 21.87 -23.94
CA ALA A 85 6.19 22.68 -23.90
C ALA A 85 6.18 23.45 -22.58
N VAL A 86 7.17 23.24 -21.72
CA VAL A 86 7.41 24.08 -20.54
C VAL A 86 8.45 25.11 -20.95
N ASN A 87 8.11 26.40 -20.90
CA ASN A 87 9.07 27.48 -21.11
C ASN A 87 10.03 27.55 -19.90
N PRO A 88 11.36 27.56 -20.07
CA PRO A 88 12.30 27.42 -18.95
C PRO A 88 12.62 28.75 -18.22
N THR A 89 11.92 29.85 -18.50
CA THR A 89 12.37 31.19 -18.10
C THR A 89 11.67 31.81 -16.90
N ASP A 90 10.69 31.14 -16.27
CA ASP A 90 9.93 31.70 -15.14
C ASP A 90 10.26 31.03 -13.78
N VAL A 91 11.54 30.84 -13.46
CA VAL A 91 11.92 30.40 -12.10
C VAL A 91 13.04 31.27 -11.55
N ASP A 92 12.65 32.42 -11.00
CA ASP A 92 13.46 33.21 -10.07
C ASP A 92 12.68 33.34 -8.77
N ASP A 93 12.93 32.46 -7.80
CA ASP A 93 13.16 32.85 -6.41
C ASP A 93 13.61 31.65 -5.56
N ARG A 94 14.66 31.83 -4.77
CA ARG A 94 15.34 30.78 -3.98
C ARG A 94 14.62 30.42 -2.68
N GLN A 95 13.32 30.73 -2.56
CA GLN A 95 12.50 30.38 -1.40
C GLN A 95 11.48 29.26 -1.66
N ASP A 96 11.28 28.84 -2.92
CA ASP A 96 10.32 27.77 -3.25
C ASP A 96 10.92 26.35 -3.28
N VAL A 97 12.25 26.20 -3.19
CA VAL A 97 12.89 24.87 -3.16
C VAL A 97 12.58 24.11 -1.86
N GLN A 98 12.29 24.83 -0.76
CA GLN A 98 11.91 24.21 0.51
C GLN A 98 10.40 23.96 0.65
N ARG A 99 9.53 24.75 0.01
CA ARG A 99 8.08 24.47 -0.03
C ARG A 99 7.68 23.45 -1.10
N ALA A 100 8.42 23.36 -2.21
CA ALA A 100 8.26 22.28 -3.19
C ALA A 100 8.73 20.91 -2.66
N ALA A 101 9.56 20.87 -1.61
CA ALA A 101 9.93 19.63 -0.94
C ALA A 101 8.81 19.06 -0.03
N ASP A 102 7.96 19.93 0.52
CA ASP A 102 6.81 19.55 1.35
C ASP A 102 5.50 19.44 0.55
N VAL A 103 5.45 20.00 -0.65
CA VAL A 103 4.31 19.92 -1.57
C VAL A 103 4.78 19.36 -2.92
N GLN A 104 5.20 18.09 -2.97
CA GLN A 104 5.09 17.18 -4.15
C GLN A 104 5.80 15.83 -3.90
N LEU A 105 5.09 14.92 -3.23
CA LEU A 105 4.93 13.56 -3.75
C LEU A 105 3.53 13.01 -3.46
N ALA A 106 2.54 13.90 -3.44
CA ALA A 106 1.17 13.55 -3.82
C ALA A 106 1.09 13.61 -5.35
N GLN A 107 1.93 12.84 -6.03
CA GLN A 107 1.66 12.47 -7.41
C GLN A 107 0.42 11.59 -7.37
N VAL A 108 -0.70 12.23 -7.72
CA VAL A 108 -1.92 11.60 -8.20
C VAL A 108 -1.51 10.57 -9.26
N GLY A 109 -1.39 9.29 -8.86
CA GLY A 109 -1.09 8.18 -9.76
C GLY A 109 -0.22 7.03 -9.22
N SER A 110 0.59 7.20 -8.16
CA SER A 110 1.51 6.12 -7.75
C SER A 110 2.00 6.12 -6.30
N SER A 111 1.19 6.59 -5.33
CA SER A 111 1.44 6.12 -3.97
C SER A 111 1.22 4.62 -3.98
N VAL A 112 2.31 3.85 -3.93
CA VAL A 112 2.23 2.40 -3.76
C VAL A 112 1.52 2.22 -2.43
N THR A 113 0.22 1.93 -2.49
CA THR A 113 -0.53 1.62 -1.29
C THR A 113 -0.15 0.21 -0.86
N ASP A 114 0.00 -0.04 0.44
CA ASP A 114 0.08 -1.42 0.91
C ASP A 114 -1.21 -2.20 0.58
N ALA A 115 -1.19 -3.51 0.87
CA ALA A 115 -2.36 -4.37 0.74
C ALA A 115 -3.60 -3.86 1.52
N ASP A 116 -3.43 -2.90 2.43
CA ASP A 116 -4.50 -2.27 3.21
C ASP A 116 -4.93 -0.89 2.65
N GLY A 117 -4.43 -0.49 1.47
CA GLY A 117 -4.83 0.76 0.80
C GLY A 117 -4.18 2.02 1.39
N LEU A 118 -3.14 1.88 2.20
CA LEU A 118 -2.48 2.99 2.89
C LEU A 118 -1.22 3.40 2.16
N PRO A 119 -0.88 4.69 2.07
CA PRO A 119 0.39 5.10 1.52
C PRO A 119 1.52 4.40 2.30
N TYR A 120 2.28 3.54 1.61
CA TYR A 120 3.62 3.19 2.06
C TYR A 120 4.41 4.50 2.15
N TYR A 121 5.46 4.56 2.99
CA TYR A 121 6.35 5.73 3.15
C TYR A 121 5.95 6.78 4.21
N ALA A 122 5.38 6.37 5.35
CA ALA A 122 5.40 7.23 6.53
C ALA A 122 6.80 7.21 7.16
N THR A 123 7.38 8.38 7.43
CA THR A 123 8.74 8.53 7.98
C THR A 123 8.88 7.78 9.32
N GLY A 124 10.00 7.07 9.47
CA GLY A 124 10.32 6.29 10.67
C GLY A 124 9.76 4.85 10.64
N GLY A 125 10.28 4.00 11.52
CA GLY A 125 9.86 2.59 11.61
C GLY A 125 10.80 1.57 10.99
N HIS A 126 10.27 0.37 10.77
CA HIS A 126 10.98 -0.73 10.14
C HIS A 126 11.19 -0.43 8.64
N HIS A 127 12.42 -0.57 8.15
CA HIS A 127 12.71 -0.39 6.73
C HIS A 127 12.47 -1.70 6.00
N GLU A 128 11.73 -1.67 4.89
CA GLU A 128 11.53 -2.86 4.05
C GLU A 128 12.88 -3.35 3.49
N MET A 129 13.73 -2.44 3.05
CA MET A 129 15.14 -2.73 2.78
C MET A 129 15.99 -2.39 4.01
N PRO A 130 16.64 -3.35 4.69
CA PRO A 130 17.41 -3.07 5.89
C PRO A 130 18.53 -2.06 5.63
N ARG A 131 18.64 -1.04 6.49
CA ARG A 131 19.71 -0.05 6.43
C ARG A 131 21.09 -0.69 6.38
N GLY A 132 21.34 -1.66 7.26
CA GLY A 132 22.62 -2.37 7.33
C GLY A 132 23.01 -3.16 6.08
N VAL A 133 22.11 -3.29 5.09
CA VAL A 133 22.41 -3.88 3.79
C VAL A 133 22.73 -2.77 2.79
N TYR A 134 21.80 -1.85 2.51
CA TYR A 134 22.00 -0.88 1.42
C TYR A 134 22.98 0.26 1.75
N THR A 135 23.26 0.56 3.02
CA THR A 135 24.26 1.59 3.37
C THR A 135 25.70 1.16 3.05
N LYS A 136 25.91 -0.13 2.73
CA LYS A 136 27.20 -0.65 2.27
C LYS A 136 27.39 -0.49 0.75
N TRP A 137 26.36 -0.08 0.04
CA TRP A 137 26.37 0.08 -1.41
C TRP A 137 26.68 1.52 -1.79
N GLU A 138 27.46 1.71 -2.85
CA GLU A 138 27.74 3.04 -3.41
C GLU A 138 26.56 3.52 -4.28
N LEU A 139 25.44 3.81 -3.63
CA LEU A 139 24.23 4.27 -4.30
C LEU A 139 24.30 5.74 -4.67
N ARG A 140 23.69 6.10 -5.80
CA ARG A 140 23.41 7.50 -6.11
C ARG A 140 22.39 8.06 -5.10
N PRO A 141 22.47 9.35 -4.73
CA PRO A 141 21.57 9.95 -3.73
C PRO A 141 20.08 9.79 -4.05
N GLU A 142 19.70 9.86 -5.32
CA GLU A 142 18.32 9.62 -5.76
C GLU A 142 17.82 8.20 -5.52
N THR A 143 18.69 7.19 -5.69
CA THR A 143 18.37 5.78 -5.45
C THR A 143 18.33 5.50 -3.95
N GLU A 144 19.30 6.01 -3.19
CA GLU A 144 19.34 5.86 -1.73
C GLU A 144 18.08 6.44 -1.06
N ARG A 145 17.56 7.57 -1.58
CA ARG A 145 16.29 8.17 -1.13
C ARG A 145 15.10 7.23 -1.26
N VAL A 146 15.08 6.33 -2.25
CA VAL A 146 14.00 5.33 -2.41
C VAL A 146 14.01 4.35 -1.24
N PHE A 147 15.17 3.81 -0.87
CA PHE A 147 15.30 2.89 0.27
C PHE A 147 15.04 3.59 1.61
N ASN A 148 15.58 4.79 1.81
CA ASN A 148 15.37 5.60 3.00
C ASN A 148 13.88 5.93 3.24
N ARG A 149 13.10 6.10 2.16
CA ARG A 149 11.66 6.35 2.25
C ARG A 149 10.85 5.07 2.44
N SER A 150 11.39 3.89 2.11
CA SER A 150 10.70 2.60 2.20
C SER A 150 10.58 2.08 3.64
N THR A 151 9.81 2.80 4.45
CA THR A 151 9.56 2.48 5.85
C THR A 151 8.10 2.15 6.10
N THR A 152 7.86 1.26 7.04
CA THR A 152 6.51 0.85 7.45
C THR A 152 5.80 1.88 8.33
N GLY A 153 6.43 3.01 8.63
CA GLY A 153 5.95 3.96 9.65
C GLY A 153 6.28 3.50 11.07
N SER A 154 6.16 4.43 12.02
CA SER A 154 6.49 4.19 13.42
C SER A 154 5.72 3.00 14.01
N LEU A 155 6.46 2.01 14.50
CA LEU A 155 5.92 0.92 15.30
C LEU A 155 5.88 1.38 16.76
N ALA A 156 4.82 1.06 17.51
CA ALA A 156 4.77 1.49 18.90
C ALA A 156 5.87 0.80 19.72
N THR A 157 6.59 1.58 20.50
CA THR A 157 7.66 1.10 21.37
C THR A 157 7.09 0.13 22.41
N GLY A 158 7.77 -1.00 22.64
CA GLY A 158 7.46 -1.91 23.75
C GLY A 158 6.56 -3.12 23.46
N THR A 159 6.01 -3.27 22.25
CA THR A 159 5.16 -4.43 21.94
C THR A 159 5.94 -5.63 21.46
N ARG A 160 5.43 -6.81 21.82
CA ARG A 160 6.00 -8.13 21.57
C ARG A 160 4.95 -8.99 20.89
N ILE A 161 5.29 -9.59 19.75
CA ILE A 161 4.55 -10.71 19.18
C ILE A 161 5.46 -11.91 19.28
N GLU A 162 4.99 -12.97 19.93
CA GLU A 162 5.66 -14.26 19.89
C GLU A 162 5.30 -14.95 18.57
N THR A 163 6.31 -15.42 17.85
CA THR A 163 6.18 -16.22 16.64
C THR A 163 6.86 -17.55 16.84
N ASP A 164 6.52 -18.54 16.01
CA ASP A 164 7.17 -19.85 15.97
C ASP A 164 8.70 -19.76 15.79
N GLN A 165 9.20 -18.60 15.33
CA GLN A 165 10.59 -18.31 15.10
C GLN A 165 11.24 -17.37 16.14
N GLY A 166 10.53 -17.04 17.22
CA GLY A 166 11.00 -16.19 18.32
C GLY A 166 10.15 -14.94 18.56
N LEU A 167 10.59 -14.11 19.50
CA LEU A 167 9.92 -12.87 19.89
C LEU A 167 10.22 -11.73 18.91
N LEU A 168 9.22 -11.30 18.16
CA LEU A 168 9.28 -10.08 17.37
C LEU A 168 8.92 -8.88 18.22
N ARG A 169 9.87 -7.96 18.32
CA ARG A 169 9.69 -6.65 18.95
C ARG A 169 9.88 -5.60 17.88
N GLY A 170 8.89 -4.71 17.72
CA GLY A 170 8.80 -3.81 16.56
C GLY A 170 10.05 -2.98 16.25
N HIS A 171 10.87 -2.64 17.25
CA HIS A 171 12.14 -1.90 17.06
C HIS A 171 13.37 -2.62 17.61
N TYR A 172 13.24 -3.88 18.02
CA TYR A 172 14.31 -4.56 18.74
C TYR A 172 15.12 -5.41 17.77
N TRP A 173 16.43 -5.22 17.82
CA TRP A 173 17.39 -6.17 17.33
C TRP A 173 17.41 -7.38 18.28
N ASP A 174 17.08 -8.56 17.78
CA ASP A 174 16.99 -9.79 18.55
C ASP A 174 18.28 -10.65 18.50
N GLY A 175 19.41 -10.02 18.19
CA GLY A 175 20.73 -10.65 18.19
C GLY A 175 21.10 -11.29 16.85
N PRO A 176 22.33 -11.83 16.74
CA PRO A 176 22.89 -12.35 15.48
C PRO A 176 22.14 -13.56 14.91
N ASN A 177 21.43 -14.31 15.75
CA ASN A 177 20.62 -15.45 15.35
C ASN A 177 19.11 -15.16 15.40
N GLY A 178 18.75 -13.89 15.62
CA GLY A 178 17.37 -13.45 15.71
C GLY A 178 16.65 -13.41 14.35
N ALA A 179 15.33 -13.30 14.38
CA ALA A 179 14.48 -13.10 13.21
C ALA A 179 14.89 -11.85 12.41
N HIS A 180 15.35 -10.78 13.06
CA HIS A 180 15.83 -9.59 12.37
C HIS A 180 17.14 -9.87 11.60
N ALA A 181 18.07 -10.61 12.21
CA ALA A 181 19.31 -11.00 11.54
C ALA A 181 19.06 -11.93 10.35
N ARG A 182 18.18 -12.93 10.52
CA ARG A 182 17.76 -13.82 9.43
C ARG A 182 17.09 -13.06 8.30
N TYR A 183 16.19 -12.13 8.62
CA TYR A 183 15.59 -11.21 7.66
C TYR A 183 16.64 -10.43 6.88
N ASN A 184 17.59 -9.79 7.57
CA ASN A 184 18.63 -8.99 6.95
C ASN A 184 19.50 -9.81 5.99
N ASN A 185 19.92 -11.01 6.40
CA ASN A 185 20.71 -11.92 5.58
C ASN A 185 19.93 -12.37 4.34
N ALA A 186 18.67 -12.77 4.50
CA ALA A 186 17.82 -13.19 3.40
C ALA A 186 17.55 -12.05 2.39
N VAL A 187 17.32 -10.82 2.89
CA VAL A 187 17.17 -9.64 2.02
C VAL A 187 18.48 -9.31 1.30
N GLN A 188 19.64 -9.45 1.96
CA GLN A 188 20.93 -9.28 1.31
C GLN A 188 21.09 -10.27 0.15
N GLU A 189 20.87 -11.57 0.39
CA GLU A 189 20.96 -12.61 -0.65
C GLU A 189 19.99 -12.37 -1.82
N LEU A 190 18.74 -11.99 -1.51
CA LEU A 190 17.74 -11.63 -2.53
C LEU A 190 18.21 -10.44 -3.38
N SER A 191 18.83 -9.45 -2.74
CA SER A 191 19.32 -8.24 -3.40
C SER A 191 20.52 -8.54 -4.30
N GLU A 192 21.47 -9.35 -3.84
CA GLU A 192 22.61 -9.81 -4.64
C GLU A 192 22.14 -10.58 -5.86
N ARG A 193 21.16 -11.48 -5.70
CA ARG A 193 20.53 -12.19 -6.81
C ARG A 193 19.86 -11.24 -7.79
N PHE A 194 19.08 -10.27 -7.29
CA PHE A 194 18.43 -9.26 -8.14
C PHE A 194 19.45 -8.46 -8.96
N MET A 195 20.55 -8.01 -8.34
CA MET A 195 21.62 -7.30 -9.05
C MET A 195 22.29 -8.19 -10.10
N SER A 196 22.57 -9.45 -9.78
CA SER A 196 23.15 -10.42 -10.71
C SER A 196 22.25 -10.69 -11.93
N GLU A 197 20.96 -10.96 -11.71
CA GLU A 197 19.97 -11.21 -12.77
C GLU A 197 19.84 -10.02 -13.74
N ASN A 198 19.94 -8.79 -13.22
CA ASN A 198 19.81 -7.56 -14.00
C ASN A 198 21.16 -7.00 -14.48
N ARG A 199 22.28 -7.69 -14.21
CA ARG A 199 23.65 -7.25 -14.53
C ARG A 199 23.94 -5.84 -14.01
N LEU A 200 23.56 -5.57 -12.77
CA LEU A 200 23.73 -4.29 -12.09
C LEU A 200 24.87 -4.36 -11.08
N THR A 201 25.63 -3.28 -10.97
CA THR A 201 26.38 -2.96 -9.75
C THR A 201 25.56 -1.98 -8.88
N SER A 202 25.97 -1.76 -7.63
CA SER A 202 25.34 -0.78 -6.75
C SER A 202 25.27 0.62 -7.36
N GLU A 203 26.35 1.04 -8.02
CA GLU A 203 26.50 2.38 -8.62
C GLU A 203 25.60 2.58 -9.84
N MET A 204 25.23 1.47 -10.50
CA MET A 204 24.34 1.42 -11.66
C MET A 204 22.86 1.34 -11.26
N MET A 205 22.54 1.15 -9.99
CA MET A 205 21.15 1.01 -9.54
C MET A 205 20.40 2.34 -9.67
N THR A 206 19.36 2.35 -10.51
CA THR A 206 18.46 3.50 -10.68
C THR A 206 17.36 3.48 -9.61
N PRO A 207 16.64 4.61 -9.40
CA PRO A 207 15.47 4.63 -8.52
C PRO A 207 14.40 3.58 -8.90
N ASP A 208 14.24 3.27 -10.19
CA ASP A 208 13.27 2.26 -10.63
C ASP A 208 13.73 0.84 -10.30
N HIS A 209 15.03 0.55 -10.43
CA HIS A 209 15.59 -0.73 -9.96
C HIS A 209 15.38 -0.90 -8.45
N ALA A 210 15.57 0.15 -7.66
CA ALA A 210 15.31 0.11 -6.22
C ALA A 210 13.82 -0.16 -5.90
N ARG A 211 12.88 0.45 -6.62
CA ARG A 211 11.44 0.18 -6.46
C ARG A 211 11.07 -1.27 -6.83
N GLN A 212 11.68 -1.80 -7.89
CA GLN A 212 11.48 -3.20 -8.29
C GLN A 212 12.03 -4.16 -7.23
N LEU A 213 13.23 -3.89 -6.68
CA LEU A 213 13.79 -4.68 -5.60
C LEU A 213 12.91 -4.65 -4.34
N LEU A 214 12.43 -3.47 -3.94
CA LEU A 214 11.49 -3.34 -2.82
C LEU A 214 10.20 -4.15 -3.03
N THR A 215 9.68 -4.17 -4.26
CA THR A 215 8.52 -4.99 -4.62
C THR A 215 8.83 -6.48 -4.45
N ARG A 216 10.01 -6.93 -4.91
CA ARG A 216 10.45 -8.33 -4.71
C ARG A 216 10.63 -8.69 -3.25
N ILE A 217 11.14 -7.79 -2.40
CA ILE A 217 11.25 -8.03 -0.96
C ILE A 217 9.85 -8.18 -0.34
N ARG A 218 8.93 -7.29 -0.72
CA ARG A 218 7.55 -7.27 -0.20
C ARG A 218 6.78 -8.55 -0.49
N ASP A 219 6.94 -9.03 -1.72
CA ASP A 219 6.21 -10.14 -2.30
C ASP A 219 7.06 -11.43 -2.31
N SER A 220 8.17 -11.44 -1.56
CA SER A 220 9.09 -12.57 -1.51
C SER A 220 8.41 -13.82 -0.92
N ASP A 221 8.63 -14.96 -1.58
CA ASP A 221 8.27 -16.28 -1.06
C ASP A 221 9.32 -16.88 -0.12
N ILE A 222 10.48 -16.22 0.04
CA ILE A 222 11.54 -16.64 0.97
C ILE A 222 10.97 -16.57 2.40
N PRO A 223 10.88 -17.69 3.15
CA PRO A 223 10.18 -17.75 4.43
C PRO A 223 10.62 -16.67 5.42
N GLU A 224 11.93 -16.42 5.52
CA GLU A 224 12.52 -15.43 6.42
C GLU A 224 12.05 -14.00 6.12
N ILE A 225 11.92 -13.66 4.84
CA ILE A 225 11.44 -12.34 4.40
C ILE A 225 9.92 -12.25 4.57
N ARG A 226 9.21 -13.28 4.07
CA ARG A 226 7.75 -13.35 4.06
C ARG A 226 7.16 -13.29 5.46
N ASP A 227 7.66 -14.14 6.36
CA ASP A 227 7.09 -14.33 7.69
C ASP A 227 7.38 -13.10 8.57
N TYR A 228 8.58 -12.52 8.42
CA TYR A 228 8.93 -11.25 9.06
C TYR A 228 8.03 -10.09 8.58
N ASN A 229 7.88 -9.93 7.25
CA ASN A 229 7.01 -8.90 6.67
C ASN A 229 5.55 -9.05 7.11
N ARG A 230 5.03 -10.29 7.16
CA ARG A 230 3.69 -10.58 7.67
C ARG A 230 3.55 -10.14 9.12
N ALA A 231 4.53 -10.42 9.97
CA ALA A 231 4.48 -10.05 11.37
C ALA A 231 4.58 -8.53 11.59
N ILE A 232 5.41 -7.82 10.83
CA ILE A 232 5.44 -6.34 10.87
C ILE A 232 4.08 -5.75 10.45
N ARG A 233 3.45 -6.29 9.40
CA ARG A 233 2.09 -5.87 8.98
C ARG A 233 1.06 -6.15 10.07
N MET A 234 1.13 -7.30 10.74
CA MET A 234 0.25 -7.64 11.85
C MET A 234 0.43 -6.68 13.04
N LEU A 235 1.67 -6.35 13.41
CA LEU A 235 1.97 -5.34 14.43
C LEU A 235 1.29 -4.01 14.09
N ARG A 236 1.48 -3.49 12.87
CA ARG A 236 0.86 -2.23 12.42
C ARG A 236 -0.67 -2.26 12.56
N ARG A 237 -1.30 -3.37 12.20
CA ARG A 237 -2.76 -3.52 12.26
C ARG A 237 -3.28 -3.52 13.68
N ILE A 238 -2.63 -4.25 14.59
CA ILE A 238 -3.02 -4.31 16.01
C ILE A 238 -2.96 -2.91 16.63
N PHE A 239 -1.91 -2.14 16.33
CA PHE A 239 -1.74 -0.82 16.91
C PHE A 239 -2.75 0.23 16.44
N ARG A 240 -3.14 0.17 15.16
CA ARG A 240 -4.15 1.08 14.62
C ARG A 240 -5.51 0.88 15.26
N LEU A 241 -5.82 -0.32 15.74
CA LEU A 241 -7.05 -0.60 16.47
C LEU A 241 -6.97 -0.15 17.94
N GLY A 242 -5.77 -0.14 18.53
CA GLY A 242 -5.56 0.27 19.92
C GLY A 242 -5.51 1.78 20.16
N ARG A 243 -5.09 2.58 19.16
CA ARG A 243 -5.25 4.03 19.16
C ARG A 243 -6.45 4.40 18.30
N GLY A 244 -7.62 4.53 18.93
CA GLY A 244 -8.78 5.15 18.28
C GLY A 244 -8.38 6.48 17.63
N ARG A 245 -9.07 6.82 16.53
CA ARG A 245 -8.99 8.13 15.89
C ARG A 245 -9.07 9.23 16.96
N GLU A 246 -7.96 9.93 17.16
CA GLU A 246 -8.02 11.35 17.55
C GLU A 246 -8.34 12.17 16.30
#